data_AF-A0A6A6DLL3-F1
#
_entry.id   AF-A0A6A6DLL3-F1
#
_cell.length_a   1.000
_cell.length_b   1.000
_cell.length_c   1.000
_cell.angle_alpha   90.00
_cell.angle_beta   90.00
_cell.angle_gamma   90.00
#
_symmetry.space_group_name_H-M   'P 1'
#
loop_
_entity.id
_entity.type
_entity.pdbx_description
1 polymer ?
#
loop_
_entity_poly.entity_id
_entity_poly.type
_entity_poly.pdbx_seq_one_letter_code
_entity_poly.pdbx_strand_id
1 'polypeptide(L)'
;MMGWVGDIVPQGRQPARSGVDGEYFNNIAQCSIRLMNLTSEATETDSARAGSVWPFIRKIMFVFTFAVLDLNSARQNVTERYVRNCHQVFVASYIGRATTDVRVREVFELARRANLSNVGIICTKSDAIRSDEARRDWPREIDRIITIEEVIESDSQDIASLRGEIEDLDPDDAALSAEEERELNDLYRKLRRAEYVFQLIQGSAAYIMLRRSRARHRFELQQHIITIGNCKISDQLQRRYRNHPAGGSLKVFCVSNTTYWGKRDEHSGEALPFLHLSGILDLRRYCISIIAESHLRATKKYYQGRNSGIHSTS
;
A
#
# COMPACT_ATOMS: atom_id res chain seq x y z
N MET A 1 21.25 -27.11 -31.58
CA MET A 1 21.66 -26.33 -30.38
C MET A 1 21.06 -24.93 -30.55
N MET A 2 20.42 -24.37 -29.53
CA MET A 2 19.41 -23.29 -29.69
C MET A 2 19.99 -21.94 -30.16
N GLY A 3 19.51 -21.43 -31.30
CA GLY A 3 19.76 -20.07 -31.81
C GLY A 3 18.48 -19.30 -32.20
N TRP A 4 17.31 -19.76 -31.76
CA TRP A 4 15.99 -19.40 -32.32
C TRP A 4 15.33 -18.14 -31.72
N VAL A 5 16.06 -17.34 -30.94
CA VAL A 5 15.50 -16.10 -30.33
C VAL A 5 15.49 -14.92 -31.32
N GLY A 6 16.19 -15.02 -32.45
CA GLY A 6 16.31 -13.95 -33.44
C GLY A 6 15.07 -13.67 -34.32
N ASP A 7 14.17 -14.64 -34.50
CA ASP A 7 13.24 -14.65 -35.65
C ASP A 7 11.81 -14.16 -35.33
N ILE A 8 11.53 -13.69 -34.12
CA ILE A 8 10.18 -13.25 -33.71
C ILE A 8 9.94 -11.74 -33.98
N VAL A 9 10.99 -10.99 -34.39
CA VAL A 9 10.89 -9.57 -34.77
C VAL A 9 11.28 -9.38 -36.25
N PRO A 10 10.47 -8.70 -37.08
CA PRO A 10 10.84 -8.45 -38.47
C PRO A 10 12.07 -7.54 -38.57
N GLN A 11 13.18 -8.08 -39.06
CA GLN A 11 14.38 -7.28 -39.36
C GLN A 11 14.19 -6.48 -40.65
N GLY A 12 13.77 -5.22 -40.52
CA GLY A 12 13.94 -4.20 -41.54
C GLY A 12 15.35 -3.61 -41.47
N ARG A 13 16.14 -3.75 -42.54
CA ARG A 13 17.55 -3.30 -42.63
C ARG A 13 17.77 -1.86 -42.13
N GLN A 14 18.75 -1.68 -41.23
CA GLN A 14 19.53 -0.44 -41.17
C GLN A 14 20.61 -0.45 -42.27
N PRO A 15 21.22 0.70 -42.60
CA PRO A 15 22.40 1.09 -41.82
C PRO A 15 22.45 2.56 -41.39
N ALA A 16 23.23 2.80 -40.34
CA ALA A 16 23.81 4.09 -39.96
C ALA A 16 22.84 5.23 -39.53
N ARG A 17 22.38 5.16 -38.28
CA ARG A 17 22.50 6.28 -37.30
C ARG A 17 22.20 5.77 -35.89
N SER A 18 23.21 5.82 -35.02
CA SER A 18 23.17 5.71 -33.54
C SER A 18 21.80 5.36 -32.94
N GLY A 19 21.51 4.06 -32.81
CA GLY A 19 20.28 3.58 -32.19
C GLY A 19 20.25 3.90 -30.69
N VAL A 20 19.16 4.47 -30.22
CA VAL A 20 18.90 4.73 -28.80
C VAL A 20 17.90 3.70 -28.30
N ASP A 21 18.41 2.58 -27.79
CA ASP A 21 17.61 1.63 -27.02
C ASP A 21 17.62 2.03 -25.54
N GLY A 22 16.44 2.04 -24.92
CA GLY A 22 16.29 2.07 -23.47
C GLY A 22 15.79 3.38 -22.85
N GLU A 23 15.30 3.24 -21.62
CA GLU A 23 15.02 4.35 -20.72
C GLU A 23 16.28 4.72 -19.95
N TYR A 24 16.53 6.01 -19.74
CA TYR A 24 17.63 6.51 -18.92
C TYR A 24 17.10 7.48 -17.88
N PHE A 25 17.56 7.32 -16.64
CA PHE A 25 16.79 7.76 -15.47
C PHE A 25 17.05 9.21 -15.09
N ASN A 26 16.69 10.09 -16.02
CA ASN A 26 16.45 11.52 -15.88
C ASN A 26 15.20 11.81 -15.01
N ASN A 27 15.20 11.17 -13.84
CA ASN A 27 14.47 11.52 -12.63
C ASN A 27 12.92 11.54 -12.63
N ILE A 28 12.32 10.43 -12.14
CA ILE A 28 11.04 10.39 -11.39
C ILE A 28 11.33 9.81 -9.97
N ALA A 29 12.23 10.43 -9.22
CA ALA A 29 12.88 9.92 -7.99
C ALA A 29 13.25 8.40 -7.96
N GLN A 30 13.96 7.80 -8.92
CA GLN A 30 14.29 8.19 -10.28
C GLN A 30 13.70 7.13 -11.22
N CYS A 31 12.49 7.42 -11.68
CA CYS A 31 11.50 6.47 -12.18
C CYS A 31 11.09 5.40 -11.16
N SER A 32 10.92 5.89 -9.92
CA SER A 32 10.71 5.18 -8.65
C SER A 32 11.58 3.94 -8.57
N ILE A 33 12.88 4.21 -8.38
CA ILE A 33 14.06 3.49 -8.88
C ILE A 33 13.92 1.97 -8.85
N ARG A 34 13.96 1.24 -9.97
CA ARG A 34 13.33 1.55 -11.25
C ARG A 34 12.13 0.60 -11.37
N LEU A 35 10.91 1.13 -11.31
CA LEU A 35 9.69 0.31 -11.09
C LEU A 35 9.92 -0.66 -9.91
N MET A 36 10.38 -0.10 -8.77
CA MET A 36 11.49 -0.69 -7.99
C MET A 36 11.61 -2.21 -8.01
N ASN A 37 12.66 -2.63 -8.72
CA ASN A 37 13.16 -3.98 -8.89
C ASN A 37 12.05 -4.99 -9.25
N LEU A 38 11.11 -4.45 -10.04
CA LEU A 38 10.10 -5.16 -10.81
C LEU A 38 9.19 -6.04 -9.94
N THR A 39 9.03 -5.54 -8.71
CA THR A 39 7.97 -5.77 -7.71
C THR A 39 7.85 -7.17 -7.10
N SER A 40 8.98 -7.63 -6.59
CA SER A 40 9.19 -8.84 -5.79
C SER A 40 8.13 -9.11 -4.72
N GLU A 41 7.78 -10.40 -4.55
CA GLU A 41 7.57 -11.04 -3.25
C GLU A 41 8.79 -11.96 -3.01
N ALA A 42 9.39 -11.95 -1.80
CA ALA A 42 10.42 -12.90 -1.38
C ALA A 42 10.66 -12.88 0.14
N THR A 43 9.74 -13.48 0.91
CA THR A 43 9.97 -13.96 2.28
C THR A 43 9.13 -15.24 2.43
N GLU A 44 9.62 -16.41 2.82
CA GLU A 44 10.90 -16.80 3.45
C GLU A 44 11.60 -17.94 2.67
N THR A 45 12.88 -18.20 2.95
CA THR A 45 13.75 -19.26 2.37
C THR A 45 14.12 -19.19 0.87
N ASP A 46 15.44 -19.26 0.61
CA ASP A 46 16.13 -19.55 -0.65
C ASP A 46 16.26 -18.50 -1.76
N SER A 47 17.35 -17.74 -1.64
CA SER A 47 18.04 -17.01 -2.71
C SER A 47 18.69 -17.95 -3.76
N ALA A 48 17.90 -18.73 -4.49
CA ALA A 48 18.42 -19.72 -5.46
C ALA A 48 17.87 -19.63 -6.90
N ARG A 49 16.72 -18.97 -7.15
CA ARG A 49 16.19 -18.78 -8.52
C ARG A 49 15.50 -17.42 -8.70
N ALA A 50 16.15 -16.52 -9.45
CA ALA A 50 15.52 -15.31 -9.95
C ALA A 50 14.34 -15.63 -10.90
N GLY A 51 13.28 -14.83 -10.98
CA GLY A 51 12.98 -13.60 -10.23
C GLY A 51 11.64 -13.00 -10.69
N SER A 52 11.23 -11.86 -10.11
CA SER A 52 10.02 -11.14 -10.52
C SER A 52 10.25 -10.36 -11.82
N VAL A 53 10.01 -11.02 -12.96
CA VAL A 53 10.02 -10.40 -14.30
C VAL A 53 8.58 -10.02 -14.67
N TRP A 54 8.23 -8.75 -14.43
CA TRP A 54 6.91 -8.21 -14.76
C TRP A 54 6.58 -8.40 -16.26
N PRO A 55 5.35 -8.82 -16.65
CA PRO A 55 4.97 -8.97 -18.06
C PRO A 55 5.13 -7.68 -18.87
N PHE A 56 5.96 -7.72 -19.91
CA PHE A 56 6.46 -6.64 -20.78
C PHE A 56 5.54 -5.40 -21.00
N ILE A 57 5.45 -4.50 -20.01
CA ILE A 57 4.60 -3.32 -20.14
C ILE A 57 5.14 -2.39 -21.22
N ARG A 58 4.45 -2.35 -22.36
CA ARG A 58 4.90 -1.57 -23.53
C ARG A 58 4.87 -0.06 -23.29
N LYS A 59 4.03 0.42 -22.37
CA LYS A 59 3.97 1.81 -21.91
C LYS A 59 3.14 1.93 -20.62
N ILE A 60 3.67 2.54 -19.57
CA ILE A 60 2.85 3.15 -18.50
C ILE A 60 2.82 4.66 -18.74
N MET A 61 1.64 5.25 -18.72
CA MET A 61 1.47 6.70 -18.76
C MET A 61 0.52 7.13 -17.65
N PHE A 62 1.08 7.75 -16.62
CA PHE A 62 0.31 8.46 -15.61
C PHE A 62 -0.07 9.83 -16.14
N VAL A 63 -1.36 10.15 -16.16
CA VAL A 63 -1.84 11.50 -16.46
C VAL A 63 -2.57 12.01 -15.24
N PHE A 64 -1.94 12.93 -14.51
CA PHE A 64 -2.54 13.63 -13.38
C PHE A 64 -3.49 14.71 -13.90
N THR A 65 -4.72 14.32 -14.22
CA THR A 65 -5.74 15.24 -14.70
C THR A 65 -6.46 15.94 -13.55
N PHE A 66 -6.14 17.22 -13.35
CA PHE A 66 -7.14 18.20 -12.90
C PHE A 66 -8.21 18.46 -13.99
N ALA A 67 -7.99 17.91 -15.19
CA ALA A 67 -8.62 18.33 -16.43
C ALA A 67 -10.10 17.92 -16.64
N VAL A 68 -10.69 17.13 -15.74
CA VAL A 68 -12.14 16.82 -15.83
C VAL A 68 -13.00 18.05 -15.51
N LEU A 69 -12.42 19.01 -14.78
CA LEU A 69 -12.95 20.35 -14.49
C LEU A 69 -12.27 21.45 -15.33
N ASP A 70 -11.50 21.11 -16.38
CA ASP A 70 -10.85 22.13 -17.20
C ASP A 70 -11.90 22.94 -17.97
N LEU A 71 -11.92 24.26 -17.78
CA LEU A 71 -12.76 25.15 -18.59
C LEU A 71 -12.31 25.21 -20.05
N ASN A 72 -11.09 24.73 -20.35
CA ASN A 72 -10.56 24.64 -21.71
C ASN A 72 -11.05 23.35 -22.42
N SER A 73 -11.98 23.52 -23.36
CA SER A 73 -12.54 22.43 -24.17
C SER A 73 -11.51 21.63 -24.97
N ALA A 74 -10.41 22.24 -25.41
CA ALA A 74 -9.34 21.52 -26.11
C ALA A 74 -8.62 20.54 -25.17
N ARG A 75 -8.40 20.92 -23.91
CA ARG A 75 -7.79 20.04 -22.89
C ARG A 75 -8.75 18.94 -22.44
N GLN A 76 -10.05 19.22 -22.35
CA GLN A 76 -11.06 18.18 -22.15
C GLN A 76 -11.05 17.16 -23.29
N ASN A 77 -11.07 17.62 -24.56
CA ASN A 77 -11.08 16.73 -25.73
C ASN A 77 -9.81 15.87 -25.84
N VAL A 78 -8.64 16.44 -25.55
CA VAL A 78 -7.37 15.67 -25.48
C VAL A 78 -7.42 14.63 -24.37
N THR A 79 -7.93 15.01 -23.19
CA THR A 79 -8.12 14.08 -22.06
C THR A 79 -9.07 12.95 -22.42
N GLU A 80 -10.24 13.23 -22.99
CA GLU A 80 -11.23 12.21 -23.35
C GLU A 80 -10.67 11.24 -24.40
N ARG A 81 -10.02 11.76 -25.45
CA ARG A 81 -9.37 10.95 -26.49
C ARG A 81 -8.25 10.07 -25.91
N TYR A 82 -7.54 10.55 -24.91
CA TYR A 82 -6.53 9.77 -24.21
C TYR A 82 -7.16 8.64 -23.38
N VAL A 83 -8.14 8.96 -22.53
CA VAL A 83 -8.76 8.00 -21.61
C VAL A 83 -9.47 6.85 -22.36
N ARG A 84 -10.04 7.11 -23.55
CA ARG A 84 -10.60 6.09 -24.46
C ARG A 84 -9.61 4.98 -24.87
N ASN A 85 -8.30 5.21 -24.75
CA ASN A 85 -7.25 4.23 -25.09
C ASN A 85 -6.60 3.58 -23.85
N CYS A 86 -7.06 3.89 -22.64
CA CYS A 86 -6.54 3.30 -21.41
C CYS A 86 -7.13 1.91 -21.15
N HIS A 87 -6.31 0.95 -20.72
CA HIS A 87 -6.76 -0.39 -20.30
C HIS A 87 -7.52 -0.37 -18.97
N GLN A 88 -7.18 0.57 -18.09
CA GLN A 88 -7.86 0.84 -16.82
C GLN A 88 -7.75 2.33 -16.49
N VAL A 89 -8.78 2.88 -15.86
CA VAL A 89 -8.80 4.23 -15.30
C VAL A 89 -9.01 4.12 -13.80
N PHE A 90 -8.26 4.89 -13.01
CA PHE A 90 -8.48 5.01 -11.57
C PHE A 90 -8.73 6.46 -11.19
N VAL A 91 -9.73 6.70 -10.34
CA VAL A 91 -9.88 7.96 -9.62
C VAL A 91 -9.48 7.76 -8.17
N ALA A 92 -8.53 8.57 -7.70
CA ALA A 92 -8.08 8.55 -6.31
C ALA A 92 -8.79 9.65 -5.50
N SER A 93 -9.32 9.31 -4.34
CA SER A 93 -9.94 10.25 -3.39
C SER A 93 -9.56 9.89 -1.95
N TYR A 94 -9.89 10.75 -0.99
CA TYR A 94 -9.75 10.46 0.44
C TYR A 94 -10.94 9.62 0.91
N ILE A 95 -10.69 8.56 1.69
CA ILE A 95 -11.74 7.60 2.09
C ILE A 95 -12.98 8.29 2.71
N GLY A 96 -12.78 9.23 3.64
CA GLY A 96 -13.88 9.96 4.31
C GLY A 96 -14.63 10.97 3.42
N ARG A 97 -14.27 11.13 2.15
CA ARG A 97 -15.03 11.93 1.18
C ARG A 97 -15.32 11.20 -0.14
N ALA A 98 -14.86 9.97 -0.34
CA ALA A 98 -14.91 9.30 -1.63
C ALA A 98 -16.35 9.17 -2.20
N THR A 99 -17.37 9.07 -1.34
CA THR A 99 -18.78 8.96 -1.72
C THR A 99 -19.45 10.29 -2.08
N THR A 100 -18.85 11.43 -1.69
CA THR A 100 -19.34 12.79 -1.93
C THR A 100 -18.42 13.62 -2.82
N ASP A 101 -17.22 13.12 -3.12
CA ASP A 101 -16.22 13.80 -3.95
C ASP A 101 -16.74 14.03 -5.38
N VAL A 102 -16.84 15.31 -5.73
CA VAL A 102 -17.28 15.79 -7.03
C VAL A 102 -16.40 15.26 -8.16
N ARG A 103 -15.09 15.09 -7.92
CA ARG A 103 -14.13 14.56 -8.91
C ARG A 103 -14.40 13.10 -9.24
N VAL A 104 -14.83 12.31 -8.27
CA VAL A 104 -15.24 10.91 -8.51
C VAL A 104 -16.44 10.92 -9.45
N ARG A 105 -17.50 11.68 -9.13
CA ARG A 105 -18.68 11.81 -9.99
C ARG A 105 -18.31 12.23 -11.42
N GLU A 106 -17.44 13.22 -11.58
CA GLU A 106 -17.03 13.74 -12.89
C GLU A 106 -16.26 12.73 -13.74
N VAL A 107 -15.43 11.88 -13.13
CA VAL A 107 -14.76 10.79 -13.85
C VAL A 107 -15.77 9.75 -14.34
N PHE A 108 -16.83 9.45 -13.57
CA PHE A 108 -17.93 8.62 -14.06
C PHE A 108 -18.70 9.31 -15.20
N GLU A 109 -18.96 10.61 -15.12
CA GLU A 109 -19.60 11.36 -16.22
C GLU A 109 -18.74 11.44 -17.49
N LEU A 110 -17.42 11.56 -17.35
CA LEU A 110 -16.48 11.41 -18.48
C LEU A 110 -16.55 10.00 -19.05
N ALA A 111 -16.56 8.97 -18.20
CA ALA A 111 -16.68 7.57 -18.62
C ALA A 111 -18.00 7.27 -19.34
N ARG A 112 -19.10 7.92 -18.95
CA ARG A 112 -20.40 7.85 -19.65
C ARG A 112 -20.30 8.43 -21.07
N ARG A 113 -19.71 9.63 -21.22
CA ARG A 113 -19.51 10.29 -22.53
C ARG A 113 -18.54 9.52 -23.44
N ALA A 114 -17.49 8.95 -22.86
CA ALA A 114 -16.46 8.20 -23.57
C ALA A 114 -16.80 6.70 -23.78
N ASN A 115 -17.95 6.23 -23.28
CA ASN A 115 -18.40 4.83 -23.29
C ASN A 115 -17.38 3.85 -22.70
N LEU A 116 -16.87 4.15 -21.50
CA LEU A 116 -15.90 3.34 -20.78
C LEU A 116 -16.58 2.41 -19.78
N SER A 117 -16.05 1.20 -19.64
CA SER A 117 -16.48 0.18 -18.66
C SER A 117 -15.41 -0.14 -17.60
N ASN A 118 -14.24 0.48 -17.69
CA ASN A 118 -13.01 0.13 -16.97
C ASN A 118 -12.54 1.23 -15.99
N VAL A 119 -13.46 1.69 -15.14
CA VAL A 119 -13.19 2.70 -14.10
C VAL A 119 -13.13 2.02 -12.73
N GLY A 120 -12.11 2.37 -11.94
CA GLY A 120 -11.95 1.96 -10.55
C GLY A 120 -11.75 3.16 -9.62
N ILE A 121 -11.99 2.97 -8.33
CA ILE A 121 -11.78 3.99 -7.30
C ILE A 121 -10.68 3.54 -6.34
N ILE A 122 -9.78 4.46 -5.98
CA ILE A 122 -8.76 4.27 -4.94
C ILE A 122 -9.09 5.22 -3.78
N CYS A 123 -9.57 4.66 -2.67
CA CYS A 123 -9.84 5.37 -1.42
C CYS A 123 -8.55 5.41 -0.59
N THR A 124 -7.87 6.55 -0.59
CA THR A 124 -6.61 6.77 0.14
C THR A 124 -6.84 7.11 1.61
N LYS A 125 -5.82 6.82 2.44
CA LYS A 125 -5.80 7.00 3.90
C LYS A 125 -6.86 6.17 4.63
N SER A 126 -7.01 4.90 4.26
CA SER A 126 -7.92 3.95 4.94
C SER A 126 -7.66 3.81 6.45
N ASP A 127 -6.43 4.10 6.88
CA ASP A 127 -5.96 4.09 8.28
C ASP A 127 -6.28 5.35 9.10
N ALA A 128 -6.84 6.41 8.49
CA ALA A 128 -7.05 7.69 9.17
C ALA A 128 -8.33 7.75 10.03
N ILE A 129 -9.17 6.71 10.03
CA ILE A 129 -10.42 6.66 10.79
C ILE A 129 -10.10 6.47 12.28
N ARG A 130 -10.56 7.39 13.12
CA ARG A 130 -10.31 7.37 14.57
C ARG A 130 -11.34 6.49 15.29
N SER A 131 -11.00 5.92 16.45
CA SER A 131 -11.97 5.14 17.24
C SER A 131 -13.16 5.99 17.72
N ASP A 132 -12.94 7.27 18.05
CA ASP A 132 -14.02 8.20 18.43
C ASP A 132 -14.96 8.58 17.26
N GLU A 133 -14.46 8.54 16.02
CA GLU A 133 -15.26 8.69 14.79
C GLU A 133 -16.03 7.39 14.51
N ALA A 134 -15.34 6.25 14.57
CA ALA A 134 -15.91 4.91 14.40
C ALA A 134 -17.06 4.63 15.39
N ARG A 135 -16.92 4.92 16.69
CA ARG A 135 -17.99 4.74 17.67
C ARG A 135 -19.23 5.58 17.36
N ARG A 136 -19.06 6.83 16.89
CA ARG A 136 -20.18 7.72 16.53
C ARG A 136 -20.93 7.23 15.29
N ASP A 137 -20.19 6.85 14.25
CA ASP A 137 -20.77 6.48 12.97
C ASP A 137 -21.30 5.04 12.93
N TRP A 138 -20.78 4.15 13.78
CA TRP A 138 -21.01 2.70 13.70
C TRP A 138 -21.60 2.11 15.00
N PRO A 139 -22.88 2.39 15.34
CA PRO A 139 -23.49 1.96 16.61
C PRO A 139 -23.40 0.47 16.95
N ARG A 140 -23.32 -0.42 15.95
CA ARG A 140 -23.21 -1.87 16.15
C ARG A 140 -21.82 -2.36 16.56
N GLU A 141 -20.81 -1.50 16.44
CA GLU A 141 -19.40 -1.83 16.70
C GLU A 141 -18.88 -1.14 17.97
N ILE A 142 -19.72 -0.30 18.63
CA ILE A 142 -19.35 0.47 19.83
C ILE A 142 -18.80 -0.45 20.92
N ASP A 143 -19.58 -1.45 21.33
CA ASP A 143 -19.22 -2.34 22.44
C ASP A 143 -17.88 -3.04 22.18
N ARG A 144 -17.67 -3.53 20.95
CA ARG A 144 -16.42 -4.20 20.57
C ARG A 144 -15.22 -3.24 20.52
N ILE A 145 -15.42 -2.01 20.04
CA ILE A 145 -14.37 -0.99 20.07
C ILE A 145 -13.98 -0.67 21.52
N ILE A 146 -14.98 -0.47 22.40
CA ILE A 146 -14.78 -0.20 23.82
C ILE A 146 -14.02 -1.34 24.50
N THR A 147 -14.46 -2.60 24.35
CA THR A 147 -13.79 -3.75 24.97
C THR A 147 -12.31 -3.85 24.57
N ILE A 148 -11.95 -3.58 23.30
CA ILE A 148 -10.55 -3.62 22.89
C ILE A 148 -9.78 -2.39 23.43
N GLU A 149 -10.40 -1.23 23.50
CA GLU A 149 -9.80 -0.02 24.12
C GLU A 149 -9.54 -0.21 25.63
N GLU A 150 -10.47 -0.79 26.38
CA GLU A 150 -10.34 -1.11 27.81
C GLU A 150 -9.17 -2.07 28.05
N VAL A 151 -9.00 -3.11 27.22
CA VAL A 151 -7.86 -4.03 27.31
C VAL A 151 -6.53 -3.32 26.97
N ILE A 152 -6.50 -2.45 25.96
CA ILE A 152 -5.31 -1.65 25.65
C ILE A 152 -4.96 -0.68 26.79
N GLU A 153 -5.97 -0.15 27.50
CA GLU A 153 -5.78 0.72 28.65
C GLU A 153 -5.22 -0.08 29.84
N SER A 154 -5.79 -1.24 30.17
CA SER A 154 -5.24 -2.16 31.19
C SER A 154 -3.80 -2.55 30.88
N ASP A 155 -3.51 -3.05 29.67
CA ASP A 155 -2.15 -3.34 29.20
C ASP A 155 -1.21 -2.12 29.34
N SER A 156 -1.73 -0.90 29.22
CA SER A 156 -0.95 0.34 29.34
C SER A 156 -0.72 0.77 30.77
N GLN A 157 -1.68 0.52 31.67
CA GLN A 157 -1.57 0.73 33.11
C GLN A 157 -0.58 -0.29 33.71
N ASP A 158 -0.64 -1.57 33.32
CA ASP A 158 0.31 -2.61 33.75
C ASP A 158 1.76 -2.28 33.33
N ILE A 159 1.95 -1.84 32.08
CA ILE A 159 3.26 -1.36 31.58
C ILE A 159 3.70 -0.05 32.29
N ALA A 160 2.77 0.72 32.86
CA ALA A 160 3.08 1.89 33.66
C ALA A 160 3.45 1.53 35.10
N SER A 161 2.74 0.60 35.75
CA SER A 161 3.09 0.07 37.08
C SER A 161 4.48 -0.55 37.06
N LEU A 162 4.73 -1.48 36.12
CA LEU A 162 6.05 -2.09 35.97
C LEU A 162 7.16 -1.09 35.63
N ARG A 163 6.84 0.12 35.15
CA ARG A 163 7.84 1.18 34.95
C ARG A 163 8.00 2.04 36.19
N GLY A 164 6.93 2.33 36.92
CA GLY A 164 6.99 2.95 38.25
C GLY A 164 7.84 2.10 39.20
N GLU A 165 7.61 0.79 39.24
CA GLU A 165 8.43 -0.17 39.99
C GLU A 165 9.91 -0.18 39.55
N ILE A 166 10.26 0.22 38.32
CA ILE A 166 11.66 0.41 37.89
C ILE A 166 12.22 1.76 38.38
N GLU A 167 11.40 2.80 38.38
CA GLU A 167 11.76 4.16 38.82
C GLU A 167 11.88 4.24 40.36
N ASP A 168 11.05 3.48 41.10
CA ASP A 168 11.03 3.36 42.56
C ASP A 168 12.10 2.38 43.13
N LEU A 169 12.81 1.64 42.25
CA LEU A 169 13.99 0.84 42.63
C LEU A 169 15.20 1.78 42.83
N ASP A 170 15.13 2.59 43.89
CA ASP A 170 16.14 3.58 44.25
C ASP A 170 17.49 2.91 44.58
N PRO A 171 18.58 3.20 43.83
CA PRO A 171 19.91 2.68 44.14
C PRO A 171 20.59 3.38 45.34
N ASP A 172 19.97 4.40 45.95
CA ASP A 172 20.60 5.23 47.00
C ASP A 172 20.31 4.81 48.45
N ASP A 173 19.61 3.68 48.70
CA ASP A 173 19.39 3.13 50.06
C ASP A 173 20.65 2.45 50.68
N ALA A 174 21.83 3.00 50.37
CA ALA A 174 23.14 2.62 50.90
C ALA A 174 23.98 3.88 51.19
N ALA A 175 23.71 4.51 52.33
CA ALA A 175 24.29 5.80 52.73
C ALA A 175 25.84 5.79 52.83
N LEU A 176 26.48 6.83 52.28
CA LEU A 176 27.91 7.12 52.40
C LEU A 176 28.13 8.65 52.54
N SER A 177 29.26 9.06 53.12
CA SER A 177 29.54 10.44 53.54
C SER A 177 30.80 11.04 52.89
N ALA A 178 30.81 12.38 52.74
CA ALA A 178 31.94 13.32 52.69
C ALA A 178 33.10 13.11 51.69
N GLU A 179 33.26 11.92 51.10
CA GLU A 179 34.19 11.64 50.00
C GLU A 179 33.54 12.01 48.66
N GLU A 180 33.01 13.23 48.63
CA GLU A 180 32.21 13.83 47.56
C GLU A 180 33.04 13.97 46.26
N GLU A 181 34.37 14.00 46.35
CA GLU A 181 35.27 13.93 45.19
C GLU A 181 35.27 12.54 44.48
N ARG A 182 34.68 11.50 45.09
CA ARG A 182 34.34 10.25 44.38
C ARG A 182 33.03 10.31 43.61
N GLU A 183 32.20 11.35 43.80
CA GLU A 183 30.84 11.43 43.25
C GLU A 183 30.80 11.32 41.75
N LEU A 184 31.75 11.88 40.99
CA LEU A 184 31.71 11.74 39.53
C LEU A 184 31.81 10.26 39.11
N ASN A 185 32.70 9.50 39.77
CA ASN A 185 32.83 8.06 39.56
C ASN A 185 31.64 7.27 40.13
N ASP A 186 30.96 7.78 41.16
CA ASP A 186 29.81 7.12 41.76
C ASP A 186 28.50 7.41 41.01
N LEU A 187 28.27 8.63 40.50
CA LEU A 187 27.23 8.95 39.52
C LEU A 187 27.39 8.07 38.26
N TYR A 188 28.61 7.90 37.72
CA TYR A 188 28.85 6.94 36.62
C TYR A 188 28.63 5.47 37.01
N ARG A 189 28.55 5.14 38.30
CA ARG A 189 28.27 3.80 38.83
C ARG A 189 26.76 3.60 39.07
N LYS A 190 26.09 4.61 39.63
CA LYS A 190 24.63 4.72 39.81
C LYS A 190 23.92 4.74 38.46
N LEU A 191 24.36 5.60 37.52
CA LEU A 191 23.84 5.66 36.15
C LEU A 191 23.93 4.30 35.46
N ARG A 192 25.11 3.65 35.47
CA ARG A 192 25.27 2.31 34.86
C ARG A 192 24.49 1.20 35.56
N ARG A 193 24.20 1.32 36.86
CA ARG A 193 23.31 0.39 37.58
C ARG A 193 21.85 0.61 37.20
N ALA A 194 21.39 1.85 37.16
CA ALA A 194 20.04 2.20 36.70
C ALA A 194 19.83 1.76 35.24
N GLU A 195 20.78 2.03 34.34
CA GLU A 195 20.80 1.54 32.96
C GLU A 195 20.72 0.01 32.89
N TYR A 196 21.51 -0.70 33.71
CA TYR A 196 21.51 -2.17 33.76
C TYR A 196 20.18 -2.75 34.28
N VAL A 197 19.62 -2.21 35.37
CA VAL A 197 18.34 -2.63 35.95
C VAL A 197 17.20 -2.37 34.97
N PHE A 198 17.17 -1.17 34.37
CA PHE A 198 16.22 -0.81 33.32
C PHE A 198 16.31 -1.76 32.11
N GLN A 199 17.53 -2.08 31.65
CA GLN A 199 17.73 -3.02 30.55
C GLN A 199 17.34 -4.46 30.91
N LEU A 200 17.62 -4.91 32.13
CA LEU A 200 17.26 -6.24 32.63
C LEU A 200 15.73 -6.41 32.71
N ILE A 201 15.02 -5.39 33.20
CA ILE A 201 13.56 -5.44 33.36
C ILE A 201 12.85 -5.19 32.02
N GLN A 202 13.39 -4.36 31.12
CA GLN A 202 12.92 -4.31 29.73
C GLN A 202 13.15 -5.62 28.96
N GLY A 203 14.20 -6.37 29.34
CA GLY A 203 14.46 -7.73 28.87
C GLY A 203 13.63 -8.81 29.57
N SER A 204 12.87 -8.47 30.62
CA SER A 204 12.10 -9.46 31.39
C SER A 204 10.95 -10.04 30.56
N ALA A 205 10.69 -11.34 30.78
CA ALA A 205 9.63 -12.05 30.06
C ALA A 205 8.26 -11.39 30.26
N ALA A 206 7.95 -10.90 31.46
CA ALA A 206 6.68 -10.23 31.78
C ALA A 206 6.51 -8.92 30.99
N TYR A 207 7.51 -8.03 31.01
CA TYR A 207 7.47 -6.76 30.27
C TYR A 207 7.38 -6.97 28.75
N ILE A 208 8.12 -7.95 28.22
CA ILE A 208 8.05 -8.34 26.80
C ILE A 208 6.67 -8.88 26.44
N MET A 209 6.07 -9.73 27.29
CA MET A 209 4.72 -10.28 27.08
C MET A 209 3.67 -9.17 27.08
N LEU A 210 3.66 -8.27 28.07
CA LEU A 210 2.71 -7.16 28.13
C LEU A 210 2.88 -6.21 26.94
N ARG A 211 4.11 -5.88 26.53
CA ARG A 211 4.34 -5.07 25.32
C ARG A 211 3.81 -5.73 24.05
N ARG A 212 3.96 -7.05 23.92
CA ARG A 212 3.40 -7.84 22.81
C ARG A 212 1.87 -7.92 22.87
N SER A 213 1.28 -8.10 24.06
CA SER A 213 -0.16 -8.04 24.32
C SER A 213 -0.72 -6.71 23.83
N ARG A 214 -0.20 -5.59 24.35
CA ARG A 214 -0.62 -4.24 23.95
C ARG A 214 -0.48 -3.96 22.46
N ALA A 215 0.62 -4.40 21.85
CA ALA A 215 0.85 -4.24 20.41
C ALA A 215 -0.17 -5.04 19.59
N ARG A 216 -0.50 -6.27 20.03
CA ARG A 216 -1.51 -7.12 19.42
C ARG A 216 -2.92 -6.52 19.53
N HIS A 217 -3.34 -6.07 20.71
CA HIS A 217 -4.67 -5.45 20.89
C HIS A 217 -4.80 -4.14 20.11
N ARG A 218 -3.75 -3.30 20.07
CA ARG A 218 -3.71 -2.10 19.21
C ARG A 218 -3.83 -2.45 17.73
N PHE A 219 -3.16 -3.50 17.26
CA PHE A 219 -3.31 -3.98 15.90
C PHE A 219 -4.71 -4.53 15.63
N GLU A 220 -5.32 -5.28 16.56
CA GLU A 220 -6.69 -5.77 16.43
C GLU A 220 -7.69 -4.62 16.29
N LEU A 221 -7.60 -3.59 17.15
CA LEU A 221 -8.43 -2.39 17.08
C LEU A 221 -8.29 -1.69 15.72
N GLN A 222 -7.04 -1.48 15.27
CA GLN A 222 -6.74 -0.88 13.97
C GLN A 222 -7.30 -1.72 12.81
N GLN A 223 -7.09 -3.04 12.84
CA GLN A 223 -7.60 -3.97 11.82
C GLN A 223 -9.13 -3.94 11.76
N HIS A 224 -9.80 -4.01 12.91
CA HIS A 224 -11.24 -3.97 13.03
C HIS A 224 -11.83 -2.68 12.44
N ILE A 225 -11.30 -1.51 12.85
CA ILE A 225 -11.76 -0.20 12.38
C ILE A 225 -11.56 -0.05 10.87
N ILE A 226 -10.35 -0.33 10.37
CA ILE A 226 -10.02 -0.19 8.95
C ILE A 226 -10.89 -1.14 8.10
N THR A 227 -11.08 -2.39 8.54
CA THR A 227 -11.89 -3.37 7.80
C THR A 227 -13.33 -2.89 7.64
N ILE A 228 -13.97 -2.43 8.72
CA ILE A 228 -15.36 -1.96 8.70
C ILE A 228 -15.51 -0.69 7.86
N GLY A 229 -14.60 0.28 8.03
CA GLY A 229 -14.60 1.53 7.26
C GLY A 229 -14.45 1.26 5.75
N ASN A 230 -13.49 0.41 5.38
CA ASN A 230 -13.24 0.01 3.99
C ASN A 230 -14.45 -0.69 3.38
N CYS A 231 -15.07 -1.64 4.09
CA CYS A 231 -16.27 -2.33 3.64
C CYS A 231 -17.43 -1.34 3.44
N LYS A 232 -17.72 -0.49 4.42
CA LYS A 232 -18.83 0.49 4.34
C LYS A 232 -18.66 1.47 3.17
N ILE A 233 -17.47 2.01 2.96
CA ILE A 233 -17.21 2.94 1.85
C ILE A 233 -17.25 2.21 0.49
N SER A 234 -16.70 1.00 0.40
CA SER A 234 -16.76 0.19 -0.82
C SER A 234 -18.20 -0.14 -1.21
N ASP A 235 -19.02 -0.58 -0.26
CA ASP A 235 -20.44 -0.84 -0.44
C ASP A 235 -21.20 0.41 -0.90
N GLN A 236 -20.98 1.56 -0.25
CA GLN A 236 -21.64 2.82 -0.62
C GLN A 236 -21.27 3.25 -2.04
N LEU A 237 -20.00 3.15 -2.43
CA LEU A 237 -19.53 3.47 -3.79
C LEU A 237 -20.10 2.52 -4.84
N GLN A 238 -20.07 1.20 -4.58
CA GLN A 238 -20.65 0.20 -5.47
C GLN A 238 -22.16 0.40 -5.65
N ARG A 239 -22.91 0.66 -4.56
CA ARG A 239 -24.35 0.96 -4.64
C ARG A 239 -24.62 2.26 -5.41
N ARG A 240 -23.85 3.32 -5.16
CA ARG A 240 -23.99 4.64 -5.81
C ARG A 240 -23.81 4.56 -7.33
N TYR A 241 -22.85 3.76 -7.80
CA TYR A 241 -22.53 3.65 -9.22
C TYR A 241 -23.06 2.36 -9.88
N ARG A 242 -23.86 1.52 -9.18
CA ARG A 242 -24.36 0.22 -9.67
C ARG A 242 -25.02 0.28 -11.05
N ASN A 243 -25.80 1.33 -11.30
CA ASN A 243 -26.55 1.52 -12.54
C ASN A 243 -25.77 2.33 -13.60
N HIS A 244 -24.53 2.71 -13.31
CA HIS A 244 -23.70 3.45 -14.24
C HIS A 244 -23.06 2.49 -15.26
N PRO A 245 -22.91 2.84 -16.55
CA PRO A 245 -22.25 1.98 -17.56
C PRO A 245 -20.85 1.53 -17.15
N ALA A 246 -20.08 2.43 -16.51
CA ALA A 246 -18.76 2.16 -15.95
C ALA A 246 -18.76 1.50 -14.55
N GLY A 247 -19.92 1.18 -13.99
CA GLY A 247 -20.08 0.79 -12.58
C GLY A 247 -20.45 -0.68 -12.34
N GLY A 248 -20.91 -1.41 -13.36
CA GLY A 248 -21.38 -2.80 -13.22
C GLY A 248 -20.33 -3.80 -12.71
N SER A 249 -19.03 -3.48 -12.80
CA SER A 249 -17.92 -4.26 -12.26
C SER A 249 -16.96 -3.44 -11.38
N LEU A 250 -17.46 -2.32 -10.83
CA LEU A 250 -16.66 -1.30 -10.15
C LEU A 250 -15.71 -1.89 -9.08
N LYS A 251 -14.41 -1.73 -9.32
CA LYS A 251 -13.37 -2.06 -8.34
C LYS A 251 -13.09 -0.85 -7.45
N VAL A 252 -13.17 -1.07 -6.14
CA VAL A 252 -12.82 -0.10 -5.10
C VAL A 252 -11.65 -0.68 -4.30
N PHE A 253 -10.57 0.09 -4.16
CA PHE A 253 -9.41 -0.26 -3.36
C PHE A 253 -9.25 0.76 -2.25
N CYS A 254 -9.34 0.34 -1.00
CA CYS A 254 -9.06 1.21 0.14
C CYS A 254 -7.61 0.98 0.57
N VAL A 255 -6.79 2.04 0.57
CA VAL A 255 -5.33 1.93 0.70
C VAL A 255 -4.72 2.91 1.70
N SER A 256 -3.72 2.42 2.43
CA SER A 256 -2.90 3.19 3.36
C SER A 256 -1.42 3.15 2.94
N ASN A 257 -0.90 4.30 2.52
CA ASN A 257 0.53 4.45 2.26
C ASN A 257 1.33 4.45 3.57
N THR A 258 0.77 5.02 4.64
CA THR A 258 1.37 5.13 5.98
C THR A 258 1.60 3.77 6.62
N THR A 259 0.57 2.91 6.67
CA THR A 259 0.71 1.53 7.15
C THR A 259 1.67 0.71 6.29
N TYR A 260 1.62 0.87 4.96
CA TYR A 260 2.51 0.14 4.06
C TYR A 260 3.99 0.51 4.25
N TRP A 261 4.33 1.81 4.15
CA TRP A 261 5.72 2.26 4.24
C TRP A 261 6.29 2.13 5.66
N GLY A 262 5.47 2.25 6.70
CA GLY A 262 5.90 2.05 8.08
C GLY A 262 6.23 0.59 8.43
N LYS A 263 5.86 -0.38 7.58
CA LYS A 263 5.98 -1.82 7.88
C LYS A 263 6.66 -2.66 6.79
N ARG A 264 6.86 -2.12 5.59
CA ARG A 264 7.42 -2.83 4.43
C ARG A 264 8.78 -3.48 4.70
N ASP A 265 9.63 -2.79 5.45
CA ASP A 265 11.04 -3.16 5.63
C ASP A 265 11.29 -3.88 6.97
N GLU A 266 10.22 -4.21 7.71
CA GLU A 266 10.27 -5.07 8.91
C GLU A 266 10.27 -6.58 8.55
N HIS A 267 10.52 -7.45 9.53
CA HIS A 267 10.52 -8.89 9.33
C HIS A 267 9.16 -9.43 8.90
N SER A 268 9.16 -10.32 7.90
CA SER A 268 8.02 -11.03 7.29
C SER A 268 6.82 -11.26 8.23
N GLY A 269 6.98 -12.06 9.29
CA GLY A 269 5.90 -12.42 10.20
C GLY A 269 5.24 -11.25 10.95
N GLU A 270 5.99 -10.18 11.24
CA GLU A 270 5.46 -8.99 11.91
C GLU A 270 4.91 -7.96 10.91
N ALA A 271 5.52 -7.84 9.74
CA ALA A 271 5.12 -6.94 8.67
C ALA A 271 3.83 -7.37 7.95
N LEU A 272 3.71 -8.67 7.62
CA LEU A 272 2.72 -9.20 6.68
C LEU A 272 1.25 -8.88 7.04
N PRO A 273 0.81 -8.89 8.32
CA PRO A 273 -0.55 -8.48 8.68
C PRO A 273 -0.84 -7.02 8.35
N PHE A 274 0.11 -6.11 8.62
CA PHE A 274 -0.02 -4.69 8.29
C PHE A 274 0.04 -4.44 6.78
N LEU A 275 0.87 -5.19 6.04
CA LEU A 275 0.95 -5.08 4.58
C LEU A 275 -0.35 -5.49 3.90
N HIS A 276 -1.04 -6.53 4.39
CA HIS A 276 -2.40 -6.85 3.95
C HIS A 276 -3.40 -5.76 4.35
N LEU A 277 -3.38 -5.32 5.61
CA LEU A 277 -4.28 -4.27 6.10
C LEU A 277 -4.13 -2.93 5.35
N SER A 278 -2.95 -2.67 4.78
CA SER A 278 -2.68 -1.50 3.94
C SER A 278 -3.47 -1.47 2.62
N GLY A 279 -4.01 -2.60 2.15
CA GLY A 279 -4.71 -2.74 0.86
C GLY A 279 -3.84 -2.58 -0.39
N ILE A 280 -2.56 -2.19 -0.25
CA ILE A 280 -1.66 -1.93 -1.39
C ILE A 280 -1.28 -3.23 -2.13
N LEU A 281 -1.21 -4.36 -1.42
CA LEU A 281 -0.94 -5.66 -2.05
C LEU A 281 -2.04 -6.06 -3.04
N ASP A 282 -3.32 -5.89 -2.68
CA ASP A 282 -4.43 -6.27 -3.55
C ASP A 282 -4.61 -5.31 -4.73
N LEU A 283 -4.39 -4.00 -4.51
CA LEU A 283 -4.29 -3.04 -5.61
C LEU A 283 -3.16 -3.41 -6.59
N ARG A 284 -1.99 -3.84 -6.08
CA ARG A 284 -0.86 -4.27 -6.91
C ARG A 284 -1.19 -5.55 -7.69
N ARG A 285 -1.76 -6.57 -7.05
CA ARG A 285 -2.22 -7.82 -7.69
C ARG A 285 -3.20 -7.52 -8.84
N TYR A 286 -4.15 -6.60 -8.62
CA TYR A 286 -5.10 -6.18 -9.65
C TYR A 286 -4.44 -5.42 -10.82
N CYS A 287 -3.51 -4.50 -10.54
CA CYS A 287 -2.75 -3.81 -11.59
C CYS A 287 -1.93 -4.79 -12.45
N ILE A 288 -1.36 -5.84 -11.85
CA ILE A 288 -0.64 -6.90 -12.57
C ILE A 288 -1.60 -7.72 -13.44
N SER A 289 -2.80 -8.08 -12.94
CA SER A 289 -3.76 -8.88 -13.71
C SER A 289 -4.32 -8.14 -14.93
N ILE A 290 -4.56 -6.83 -14.85
CA ILE A 290 -4.94 -5.99 -16.01
C ILE A 290 -3.90 -6.09 -17.13
N ILE A 291 -2.62 -6.07 -16.78
CA ILE A 291 -1.52 -6.12 -17.74
C ILE A 291 -1.44 -7.52 -18.37
N ALA A 292 -1.51 -8.58 -17.55
CA ALA A 292 -1.53 -9.96 -18.04
C ALA A 292 -2.71 -10.21 -19.01
N GLU A 293 -3.90 -9.70 -18.72
CA GLU A 293 -5.08 -9.84 -19.59
C GLU A 293 -4.89 -9.07 -20.91
N SER A 294 -4.34 -7.85 -20.86
CA SER A 294 -4.01 -7.06 -22.05
C SER A 294 -3.04 -7.81 -22.97
N HIS A 295 -1.97 -8.40 -22.41
CA HIS A 295 -1.03 -9.22 -23.18
C HIS A 295 -1.69 -10.44 -23.81
N LEU A 296 -2.47 -11.21 -23.04
CA LEU A 296 -3.19 -12.37 -23.56
C LEU A 296 -4.11 -11.99 -24.73
N ARG A 297 -4.83 -10.87 -24.61
CA ARG A 297 -5.74 -10.35 -25.64
C ARG A 297 -5.00 -9.91 -26.90
N ALA A 298 -3.84 -9.26 -26.76
CA ALA A 298 -3.00 -8.85 -27.89
C ALA A 298 -2.40 -10.07 -28.62
N THR A 299 -1.84 -11.01 -27.87
CA THR A 299 -1.26 -12.26 -28.40
C THR A 299 -2.30 -13.11 -29.11
N LYS A 300 -3.51 -13.26 -28.55
CA LYS A 300 -4.62 -13.99 -29.19
C LYS A 300 -5.02 -13.36 -30.53
N LYS A 301 -5.11 -12.02 -30.61
CA LYS A 301 -5.39 -11.32 -31.88
C LYS A 301 -4.29 -11.54 -32.92
N TYR A 302 -3.02 -11.55 -32.52
CA TYR A 302 -1.90 -11.81 -33.44
C TYR A 302 -1.97 -13.21 -34.07
N TYR A 303 -2.20 -14.26 -33.26
CA TYR A 303 -2.34 -15.62 -33.78
C TYR A 303 -3.59 -15.81 -34.65
N GLN A 304 -4.72 -15.22 -34.26
CA GLN A 304 -5.94 -15.26 -35.07
C GLN A 304 -5.75 -14.57 -36.43
N GLY A 305 -5.11 -13.38 -36.45
CA GLY A 305 -4.80 -12.66 -37.69
C GLY A 305 -3.84 -13.42 -38.62
N ARG A 306 -2.84 -14.14 -38.07
CA ARG A 306 -1.94 -14.99 -38.88
C ARG A 306 -2.69 -16.17 -39.52
N ASN A 307 -3.56 -16.86 -38.79
CA ASN A 307 -4.30 -17.99 -39.35
C ASN A 307 -5.31 -17.55 -40.43
N SER A 308 -5.92 -16.37 -40.29
CA SER A 308 -6.78 -15.79 -41.34
C SER A 308 -5.99 -15.44 -42.61
N GLY A 309 -4.74 -14.99 -42.49
CA GLY A 309 -3.90 -14.63 -43.65
C GLY A 309 -3.32 -15.83 -44.41
N ILE A 310 -3.13 -16.98 -43.74
CA ILE A 310 -2.58 -18.21 -44.35
C ILE A 310 -3.65 -18.95 -45.18
N HIS A 311 -4.93 -18.84 -44.82
CA HIS A 311 -6.05 -19.45 -45.57
C HIS A 311 -6.61 -18.58 -46.72
N SER A 312 -6.00 -17.42 -46.99
CA SER A 312 -6.39 -16.52 -48.09
C SER A 312 -5.37 -16.47 -49.25
N THR A 313 -4.42 -17.41 -49.28
CA THR A 313 -3.41 -17.54 -50.34
C THR A 313 -3.29 -19.00 -50.82
N SER A 314 -4.43 -19.64 -51.10
CA SER A 314 -4.55 -20.97 -51.72
C SER A 314 -5.81 -21.01 -52.57
#